data_AF-A0AAV4VZL9-F1
#
_entry.id   AF-A0AAV4VZL9-F1
#
_cell.length_a   1.000
_cell.length_b   1.000
_cell.length_c   1.000
_cell.angle_alpha   90.00
_cell.angle_beta   90.00
_cell.angle_gamma   90.00
#
_symmetry.space_group_name_H-M   'P 1'
#
loop_
_entity.id
_entity.type
_entity.pdbx_description
1 polymer ?
#
loop_
_entity_poly.entity_id
_entity_poly.type
_entity_poly.pdbx_seq_one_letter_code
_entity_poly.pdbx_strand_id
1 'polypeptide(L)'
;MPDVPVNCVEYSPRDLELLVGGWSNGQIGLWDVRTGGRPQQISPITQCHKEGVSDIKWISSKTGFEFFSGSTDGKPFSSYSFDEHGVPFSLSERIFHDLAIYTFLT
;
A
#
# COMPACT_ATOMS: atom_id res chain seq x y z
N MET A 1 13.90 6.31 -6.54
CA MET A 1 13.31 6.40 -5.19
C MET A 1 13.03 7.87 -4.92
N PRO A 2 11.91 8.21 -4.27
CA PRO A 2 11.63 9.59 -3.88
C PRO A 2 12.74 10.14 -2.98
N ASP A 3 13.11 11.40 -3.15
CA ASP A 3 14.09 12.09 -2.29
C ASP A 3 13.40 12.69 -1.05
N VAL A 4 12.61 11.85 -0.37
CA VAL A 4 11.84 12.15 0.84
C VAL A 4 11.87 10.94 1.77
N PRO A 5 11.67 11.09 3.09
CA PRO A 5 11.75 9.97 4.00
C PRO A 5 10.60 8.97 3.83
N VAL A 6 10.88 7.71 4.15
CA VAL A 6 9.86 6.67 4.37
C VAL A 6 9.33 6.85 5.78
N ASN A 7 8.02 6.99 5.91
CA ASN A 7 7.34 7.24 7.18
C ASN A 7 6.94 5.95 7.89
N CYS A 8 6.54 4.94 7.13
CA CYS A 8 6.00 3.68 7.63
C CYS A 8 6.38 2.52 6.71
N VAL A 9 6.54 1.33 7.28
CA VAL A 9 6.80 0.08 6.56
C VAL A 9 6.12 -1.09 7.27
N GLU A 10 5.75 -2.12 6.52
CA GLU A 10 5.19 -3.35 7.06
C GLU A 10 5.54 -4.58 6.22
N TYR A 11 5.99 -5.65 6.90
CA TYR A 11 6.25 -6.95 6.28
C TYR A 11 4.94 -7.65 5.93
N SER A 12 4.90 -8.35 4.80
CA SER A 12 3.76 -9.20 4.48
C SER A 12 3.66 -10.33 5.50
N PRO A 13 2.48 -10.55 6.11
CA PRO A 13 2.27 -11.66 7.03
C PRO A 13 2.24 -13.01 6.30
N ARG A 14 2.11 -13.00 4.96
CA ARG A 14 2.10 -14.21 4.13
C ARG A 14 3.47 -14.51 3.54
N ASP A 15 4.24 -13.49 3.19
CA ASP A 15 5.56 -13.61 2.57
C ASP A 15 6.55 -12.64 3.21
N LEU A 16 7.38 -13.15 4.11
CA LEU A 16 8.35 -12.33 4.86
C LEU A 16 9.43 -11.71 3.97
N GLU A 17 9.52 -12.13 2.71
CA GLU A 17 10.44 -11.52 1.73
C GLU A 17 9.89 -10.21 1.17
N LEU A 18 8.60 -9.92 1.37
CA LEU A 18 7.93 -8.72 0.87
C LEU A 18 7.67 -7.71 1.98
N LEU A 19 7.93 -6.44 1.65
CA LEU A 19 7.72 -5.29 2.51
C LEU A 19 7.03 -4.19 1.72
N VAL A 20 5.98 -3.58 2.27
CA VAL A 20 5.37 -2.36 1.74
C VAL A 20 5.69 -1.18 2.65
N GLY A 21 5.60 0.04 2.11
CA GLY A 21 5.98 1.23 2.85
C GLY A 21 5.54 2.50 2.14
N GLY A 22 5.39 3.57 2.92
CA GLY A 22 4.87 4.85 2.44
C GLY A 22 5.82 6.00 2.70
N TRP A 23 5.87 6.95 1.77
CA TRP A 23 6.73 8.14 1.81
C TRP A 23 5.98 9.39 2.27
N SER A 24 6.73 10.42 2.67
CA SER A 24 6.17 11.72 3.07
C SER A 24 5.52 12.49 1.92
N ASN A 25 5.75 12.11 0.66
CA ASN A 25 5.06 12.66 -0.50
C ASN A 25 3.81 11.87 -0.90
N GLY A 26 3.38 10.92 -0.06
CA GLY A 26 2.17 10.13 -0.27
C GLY A 26 2.32 8.91 -1.16
N GLN A 27 3.47 8.74 -1.84
CA GLN A 27 3.76 7.54 -2.62
C GLN A 27 3.92 6.32 -1.72
N ILE A 28 3.67 5.15 -2.31
CA ILE A 28 3.79 3.85 -1.67
C ILE A 28 4.72 2.97 -2.50
N GLY A 29 5.51 2.13 -1.84
CA GLY A 29 6.45 1.22 -2.48
C GLY A 29 6.27 -0.22 -2.05
N LEU A 30 6.81 -1.12 -2.87
CA LEU A 30 7.03 -2.53 -2.54
C LEU A 30 8.52 -2.83 -2.65
N TRP A 31 9.01 -3.57 -1.67
CA TRP A 31 10.37 -4.06 -1.59
C TRP A 31 10.35 -5.58 -1.50
N ASP A 32 11.33 -6.19 -2.15
CA ASP A 32 11.76 -7.55 -1.89
C ASP A 32 13.10 -7.46 -1.15
N VAL A 33 13.11 -7.91 0.11
CA VAL A 33 14.29 -7.79 0.97
C VAL A 33 15.46 -8.67 0.54
N ARG A 34 15.22 -9.69 -0.28
CA ARG A 34 16.26 -10.57 -0.85
C ARG A 34 17.13 -9.81 -1.84
N THR A 35 16.51 -8.90 -2.60
CA THR A 35 17.18 -8.11 -3.63
C THR A 35 17.82 -6.85 -3.05
N GLY A 36 17.21 -6.30 -1.99
CA GLY A 36 17.79 -5.23 -1.17
C GLY A 36 17.97 -3.87 -1.87
N GLY A 37 18.16 -2.84 -1.06
CA GLY A 37 18.68 -1.54 -1.49
C GLY A 37 17.71 -0.60 -2.21
N ARG A 38 16.71 -1.08 -2.93
CA ARG A 38 15.71 -0.23 -3.63
C ARG A 38 14.32 -0.87 -3.67
N PRO A 39 13.25 -0.06 -3.67
CA PRO A 39 11.92 -0.58 -3.95
C PRO A 39 11.88 -1.17 -5.36
N GLN A 40 11.29 -2.35 -5.49
CA GLN A 40 11.01 -2.94 -6.80
C GLN A 40 9.92 -2.15 -7.52
N GLN A 41 8.99 -1.57 -6.75
CA GLN A 41 7.79 -0.91 -7.26
C GLN A 41 7.53 0.38 -6.48
N ILE A 42 7.02 1.41 -7.16
CA ILE A 42 6.55 2.66 -6.54
C ILE A 42 5.27 3.11 -7.24
N SER A 43 4.25 3.49 -6.47
CA SER A 43 3.01 4.06 -7.01
C SER A 43 3.29 5.35 -7.79
N PRO A 44 2.61 5.62 -8.92
CA PRO A 44 2.70 6.90 -9.61
C PRO A 44 2.28 8.07 -8.71
N ILE A 45 2.92 9.24 -8.85
CA ILE A 45 2.55 10.45 -8.08
C ILE A 45 1.13 10.94 -8.37
N THR A 46 0.58 10.55 -9.52
CA THR A 46 -0.82 10.83 -9.91
C THR A 46 -1.83 9.91 -9.24
N GLN A 47 -1.37 8.81 -8.63
CA GLN A 47 -2.17 7.76 -8.01
C GLN A 47 -1.68 7.44 -6.59
N CYS A 48 -1.25 8.46 -5.85
CA CYS A 48 -0.79 8.35 -4.48
C CYS A 48 -1.60 9.26 -3.55
N HIS A 49 -1.35 9.18 -2.24
CA HIS A 49 -1.89 10.15 -1.30
C HIS A 49 -1.37 11.55 -1.63
N LYS A 50 -2.16 12.59 -1.33
CA LYS A 50 -1.70 13.98 -1.53
C LYS A 50 -0.82 14.47 -0.37
N GLU A 51 -0.90 13.80 0.77
CA GLU A 51 -0.11 14.05 1.96
C GLU A 51 0.71 12.80 2.31
N GLY A 52 1.63 12.93 3.27
CA GLY A 52 2.46 11.82 3.72
C GLY A 52 1.65 10.61 4.17
N VAL A 53 2.13 9.41 3.83
CA VAL A 53 1.52 8.18 4.33
C VAL A 53 1.91 8.02 5.81
N SER A 54 0.94 7.80 6.68
CA SER A 54 1.15 7.69 8.12
C SER A 54 1.17 6.25 8.62
N ASP A 55 0.44 5.35 7.96
CA ASP A 55 0.37 3.92 8.32
C ASP A 55 0.03 3.06 7.11
N ILE A 56 0.46 1.80 7.12
CA ILE A 56 0.15 0.78 6.12
C ILE A 56 -0.13 -0.55 6.82
N LYS A 57 -1.18 -1.24 6.38
CA LYS A 57 -1.67 -2.51 6.95
C LYS A 57 -2.00 -3.53 5.86
N TRP A 58 -1.31 -4.67 5.83
CA TRP A 58 -1.67 -5.80 4.97
C TRP A 58 -3.05 -6.34 5.28
N ILE A 59 -3.77 -6.77 4.24
CA ILE A 59 -5.09 -7.38 4.34
C ILE A 59 -4.97 -8.85 3.95
N SER A 60 -5.68 -9.72 4.67
CA SER A 60 -5.80 -11.12 4.29
C SER A 60 -6.71 -11.25 3.07
N SER A 61 -6.11 -11.20 1.88
CA SER A 61 -6.81 -11.41 0.61
C SER A 61 -6.52 -12.77 -0.01
N LYS A 62 -7.33 -13.15 -1.01
CA LYS A 62 -7.10 -14.39 -1.79
C LYS A 62 -5.80 -14.32 -2.59
N THR A 63 -5.46 -13.14 -3.10
CA THR A 63 -4.21 -12.91 -3.86
C THR A 63 -3.00 -12.80 -2.93
N GLY A 64 -3.18 -12.31 -1.70
CA GLY A 64 -2.09 -12.11 -0.73
C GLY A 64 -1.33 -10.80 -0.93
N PHE A 65 -1.84 -9.91 -1.79
CA PHE A 65 -1.15 -8.71 -2.27
C PHE A 65 -1.88 -7.40 -1.97
N GLU A 66 -2.87 -7.43 -1.09
CA GLU A 66 -3.72 -6.26 -0.79
C GLU A 66 -3.35 -5.65 0.55
N PHE A 67 -3.38 -4.32 0.63
CA PHE A 67 -3.10 -3.57 1.84
C PHE A 67 -3.87 -2.24 1.88
N PHE A 68 -4.05 -1.71 3.07
CA PHE A 68 -4.56 -0.36 3.31
C PHE A 68 -3.41 0.60 3.61
N SER A 69 -3.55 1.85 3.17
CA SER A 69 -2.69 2.95 3.61
C SER A 69 -3.52 4.11 4.16
N GLY A 70 -2.98 4.75 5.20
CA GLY A 70 -3.56 5.91 5.86
C GLY A 70 -2.79 7.19 5.58
N SER A 71 -3.50 8.31 5.41
CA SER A 71 -2.93 9.65 5.25
C SER A 71 -3.88 10.73 5.78
N THR A 72 -3.39 11.96 5.94
CA THR A 72 -4.17 13.14 6.37
C THR A 72 -4.72 13.97 5.19
N ASP A 73 -4.68 13.43 3.96
CA ASP A 73 -5.06 14.13 2.72
C ASP A 73 -6.58 14.33 2.50
N GLY A 74 -7.40 14.10 3.53
CA GLY A 74 -8.86 14.14 3.44
C GLY A 74 -9.48 12.90 2.79
N LYS A 75 -8.67 11.95 2.32
CA LYS A 75 -9.07 10.60 1.92
C LYS A 75 -8.37 9.60 2.85
N PRO A 76 -8.89 9.41 4.07
CA PRO A 76 -8.14 8.78 5.16
C PRO A 76 -7.69 7.35 4.86
N PHE A 77 -8.31 6.66 3.89
CA PHE A 77 -7.91 5.32 3.46
C PHE A 77 -7.89 5.21 1.93
N SER A 78 -6.79 4.71 1.38
CA SER A 78 -6.70 4.24 0.00
C SER A 78 -6.27 2.78 0.00
N SER A 79 -6.98 1.94 -0.75
CA SER A 79 -6.58 0.55 -0.95
C SER A 79 -5.74 0.43 -2.21
N TYR A 80 -4.72 -0.41 -2.11
CA TYR A 80 -3.81 -0.72 -3.19
C TYR A 80 -3.72 -2.23 -3.34
N SER A 81 -3.57 -2.67 -4.57
CA SER A 81 -3.30 -4.07 -4.91
C SER A 81 -2.16 -4.11 -5.91
N PHE A 82 -1.47 -5.24 -5.96
CA PHE A 82 -0.46 -5.50 -6.98
C PHE A 82 -1.08 -6.28 -8.14
N ASP A 83 -0.76 -5.89 -9.38
CA ASP A 83 -1.09 -6.70 -10.54
C ASP A 83 -0.18 -7.93 -10.67
N GLU A 84 -0.38 -8.75 -11.71
CA GLU A 84 0.44 -9.95 -11.99
C GLU A 84 1.93 -9.64 -12.24
N HIS A 85 2.27 -8.38 -12.50
CA HIS A 85 3.62 -7.88 -12.67
C HIS A 85 4.15 -7.18 -11.40
N GLY A 86 3.40 -7.25 -10.30
CA GLY A 86 3.73 -6.67 -9.02
C GLY A 86 3.45 -5.17 -8.91
N VAL A 87 2.77 -4.56 -9.89
CA VAL A 87 2.58 -3.10 -9.95
C VAL A 87 1.47 -2.64 -9.01
N PRO A 88 1.75 -1.75 -8.04
CA PRO A 88 0.72 -1.22 -7.16
C PRO A 88 -0.22 -0.34 -7.94
N PHE A 89 -1.49 -0.71 -8.00
CA PHE A 89 -2.56 0.12 -8.51
C PHE A 89 -3.56 0.43 -7.40
N SER A 90 -4.08 1.65 -7.39
CA SER A 90 -5.13 2.04 -6.47
C SER A 90 -6.43 1.34 -6.86
N LEU A 91 -7.03 0.62 -5.91
CA LEU A 91 -8.37 0.08 -6.07
C LEU A 91 -9.37 1.23 -5.89
N SER A 92 -10.27 1.43 -6.85
CA SER A 92 -11.30 2.47 -6.72
C SER A 92 -12.24 2.17 -5.55
N GLU A 93 -12.78 3.22 -4.92
CA GLU A 93 -13.77 3.17 -3.83
C GLU A 93 -15.00 2.26 -4.14
N ARG A 94 -15.23 1.90 -5.42
CA ARG A 94 -16.36 1.04 -5.83
C ARG A 94 -16.22 -0.43 -5.43
N ILE A 95 -15.02 -0.94 -5.14
CA ILE A 95 -14.85 -2.35 -4.72
C ILE A 95 -15.35 -2.55 -3.27
N PHE A 96 -15.47 -1.47 -2.49
CA PHE A 96 -15.96 -1.51 -1.12
C PHE A 96 -17.48 -1.71 -1.00
N HIS A 97 -18.25 -1.41 -2.05
CA HIS A 97 -19.69 -1.67 -2.02
C HIS A 97 -20.01 -3.17 -1.97
N ASP A 98 -19.13 -4.02 -2.51
CA ASP A 98 -19.41 -5.46 -2.64
C ASP A 98 -18.74 -6.32 -1.57
N LEU A 99 -17.66 -5.88 -0.91
CA LEU A 99 -16.90 -6.79 -0.02
C LEU A 99 -16.49 -6.26 1.37
N ALA A 100 -16.59 -4.96 1.68
CA ALA A 100 -15.85 -4.39 2.82
C ALA A 100 -16.70 -3.82 3.98
N ILE A 101 -18.02 -3.93 3.95
CA ILE A 101 -18.85 -3.55 5.12
C ILE A 101 -18.87 -4.66 6.19
N TYR A 102 -18.48 -5.89 5.87
CA TYR A 102 -18.68 -7.03 6.77
C TYR A 102 -17.61 -7.27 7.84
N THR A 103 -16.50 -6.52 7.91
CA THR A 103 -15.40 -6.85 8.87
C THR A 103 -15.05 -5.73 9.86
N PHE A 104 -15.85 -4.66 9.95
CA PHE A 104 -15.68 -3.63 11.01
C PHE A 104 -16.86 -3.55 12.00
N LEU A 105 -17.68 -4.60 12.09
CA LEU A 105 -18.67 -4.79 13.17
C LEU A 105 -18.64 -6.24 13.68
N THR A 106 -17.59 -6.58 14.43
CA THR A 106 -17.66 -7.56 15.53
C THR A 106 -16.64 -7.17 16.58
#